data_AF-A0A2M8Z144-F1
#
_entry.id   AF-A0A2M8Z144-F1
#
_cell.length_a   1.000
_cell.length_b   1.000
_cell.length_c   1.000
_cell.angle_alpha   90.00
_cell.angle_beta   90.00
_cell.angle_gamma   90.00
#
_symmetry.space_group_name_H-M   'P 1'
#
loop_
_entity.id
_entity.type
_entity.pdbx_description
1 polymer ?
#
loop_
_entity_poly.entity_id
_entity_poly.type
_entity_poly.pdbx_seq_one_letter_code
_entity_poly.pdbx_strand_id
1 'polypeptide(L)'
;MRITCEVIKDLLPLYHDNVCSKDSCKLVEEHLSTCEKCRDELKKINIEIKTVNNMEDVKVMNNIAKKWKQDRFSSFIAGIFLFSIIASVGCVVAYNLIGCYVTAEGFLVEPFALIPLSYLFGLSALSSGVILGITAIKRRMVNAK
;
A
#
# COMPACT_ATOMS: atom_id res chain seq x y z
N MET A 1 -32.07 28.60 32.39
CA MET A 1 -31.61 27.79 33.55
C MET A 1 -30.27 28.31 34.08
N ARG A 2 -29.98 28.15 35.39
CA ARG A 2 -28.73 28.58 36.05
C ARG A 2 -27.63 27.50 35.92
N ILE A 3 -27.23 27.17 34.70
CA ILE A 3 -26.04 26.34 34.49
C ILE A 3 -24.92 27.28 34.12
N THR A 4 -23.83 27.22 34.86
CA THR A 4 -22.67 28.07 34.62
C THR A 4 -21.97 27.62 33.33
N CYS A 5 -21.39 28.58 32.60
CA CYS A 5 -20.67 28.27 31.39
C CYS A 5 -19.49 27.30 31.64
N GLU A 6 -18.92 27.27 32.86
CA GLU A 6 -17.83 26.34 33.22
C GLU A 6 -18.27 24.88 33.17
N VAL A 7 -19.44 24.54 33.71
CA VAL A 7 -19.98 23.17 33.64
C VAL A 7 -20.23 22.76 32.19
N ILE A 8 -20.65 23.70 31.34
CA ILE A 8 -20.86 23.44 29.90
C ILE A 8 -19.52 23.23 29.17
N LYS A 9 -18.45 23.96 29.55
CA LYS A 9 -17.10 23.75 29.01
C LYS A 9 -16.54 22.37 29.33
N ASP A 10 -16.80 21.88 30.53
CA ASP A 10 -16.35 20.53 30.92
C ASP A 10 -17.13 19.44 30.17
N LEU A 11 -18.41 19.70 29.87
CA LEU A 11 -19.28 18.78 29.13
C LEU A 11 -19.13 18.88 27.60
N LEU A 12 -18.56 19.96 27.08
CA LEU A 12 -18.42 20.25 25.65
C LEU A 12 -17.66 19.16 24.87
N PRO A 13 -16.50 18.66 25.35
CA PRO A 13 -15.81 17.54 24.71
C PRO A 13 -16.67 16.26 24.69
N LEU A 14 -17.32 15.94 25.81
CA LEU A 14 -18.18 14.75 25.95
C LEU A 14 -19.43 14.84 25.06
N TYR A 15 -19.97 16.04 24.88
CA TYR A 15 -21.09 16.31 23.97
C TYR A 15 -20.67 16.13 22.52
N HIS A 16 -19.51 16.68 22.12
CA HIS A 16 -18.97 16.52 20.78
C HIS A 16 -18.73 15.04 20.42
N ASP A 17 -18.20 14.27 21.37
CA ASP A 17 -17.91 12.84 21.19
C ASP A 17 -19.17 11.95 21.29
N ASN A 18 -20.36 12.54 21.48
CA ASN A 18 -21.66 11.86 21.62
C ASN A 18 -21.70 10.80 22.73
N VAL A 19 -20.87 10.98 23.78
CA VAL A 19 -20.80 10.09 24.95
C VAL A 19 -21.64 10.59 26.13
N CYS A 20 -22.26 11.77 26.01
CA CYS A 20 -23.16 12.31 27.02
C CYS A 20 -24.46 11.50 27.15
N SER A 21 -25.00 11.44 28.36
CA SER A 21 -26.36 10.94 28.58
C SER A 21 -27.38 11.87 27.93
N LYS A 22 -28.54 11.34 27.50
CA LYS A 22 -29.58 12.11 26.79
C LYS A 22 -30.00 13.39 27.53
N ASP A 23 -30.05 13.33 28.86
CA ASP A 23 -30.41 14.47 29.69
C ASP A 23 -29.30 15.53 29.69
N SER A 24 -28.04 15.11 29.76
CA SER A 24 -26.87 16.01 29.69
C SER A 24 -26.73 16.65 28.31
N CYS A 25 -27.01 15.92 27.23
CA CYS A 25 -26.94 16.48 25.88
C CYS A 25 -28.03 17.56 25.66
N LYS A 26 -29.26 17.34 26.13
CA LYS A 26 -30.33 18.35 26.07
C LYS A 26 -29.99 19.63 26.84
N LEU A 27 -29.36 19.48 28.02
CA LEU A 27 -28.91 20.62 28.84
C LEU A 27 -27.84 21.46 28.11
N VAL A 28 -26.93 20.81 27.41
CA VAL A 28 -25.90 21.48 26.60
C VAL A 28 -26.53 22.19 25.39
N GLU A 29 -27.48 21.57 24.69
CA GLU A 29 -28.19 22.18 23.56
C GLU A 29 -28.98 23.43 23.95
N GLU A 30 -29.70 23.39 25.07
CA GLU A 30 -30.43 24.54 25.60
C GLU A 30 -29.47 25.71 25.92
N HIS A 31 -28.30 25.41 26.51
CA HIS A 31 -27.30 26.43 26.81
C HIS A 31 -26.60 26.98 25.55
N LEU A 32 -26.29 26.14 24.57
CA LEU A 32 -25.69 26.55 23.29
C LEU A 32 -26.64 27.41 22.44
N SER A 33 -27.95 27.29 22.64
CA SER A 33 -28.95 28.16 21.99
C SER A 33 -28.93 29.60 22.52
N THR A 34 -28.52 29.78 23.79
CA THR A 34 -28.59 31.06 24.51
C THR A 34 -27.23 31.72 24.73
N CYS A 35 -26.13 30.98 24.73
CA CYS A 35 -24.79 31.50 24.99
C CYS A 35 -23.86 31.40 23.76
N GLU A 36 -23.42 32.55 23.25
CA GLU A 36 -22.49 32.62 22.11
C GLU A 36 -21.06 32.16 22.46
N LYS A 37 -20.60 32.42 23.70
CA LYS A 37 -19.24 32.06 24.14
C LYS A 37 -18.99 30.55 24.08
N CYS A 38 -19.94 29.77 24.58
CA CYS A 38 -19.86 28.31 24.58
C CYS A 38 -19.94 27.73 23.13
N ARG A 39 -20.65 28.42 22.24
CA ARG A 39 -20.74 28.03 20.82
C ARG A 39 -19.42 28.22 20.08
N ASP A 40 -18.71 29.30 20.38
CA ASP A 40 -17.41 29.55 19.76
C ASP A 40 -16.32 28.62 20.29
N GLU A 41 -16.41 28.20 21.56
CA GLU A 41 -15.54 27.15 22.11
C GLU A 41 -15.78 25.79 21.44
N LEU A 42 -17.04 25.42 21.20
CA LEU A 42 -17.37 24.21 20.42
C LEU A 42 -16.78 24.25 19.01
N LYS A 43 -16.79 25.41 18.34
CA LYS A 43 -16.18 25.57 17.02
C LYS A 43 -14.67 25.40 17.05
N LYS A 44 -13.98 25.94 18.08
CA LYS A 44 -12.53 25.78 18.24
C LYS A 44 -12.14 24.31 18.38
N ILE A 45 -12.87 23.56 19.20
CA ILE A 45 -12.68 22.11 19.37
C ILE A 45 -12.83 21.37 18.03
N ASN A 46 -13.86 21.71 17.25
CA ASN A 46 -14.08 21.10 15.92
C ASN A 46 -12.97 21.45 14.91
N ILE A 47 -12.44 22.68 14.96
CA ILE A 47 -11.34 23.12 14.09
C ILE A 47 -10.03 22.42 14.45
N GLU A 48 -9.66 22.36 15.73
CA GLU A 48 -8.45 21.68 16.20
C GLU A 48 -8.44 20.20 15.80
N ILE A 49 -9.58 19.51 15.91
CA ILE A 49 -9.70 18.11 15.49
C ILE A 49 -9.66 17.96 13.96
N LYS A 50 -10.28 18.87 13.19
CA LYS A 50 -10.14 18.87 11.72
C LYS A 50 -8.71 19.13 11.27
N THR A 51 -7.93 19.93 12.00
CA THR A 51 -6.51 20.13 11.70
C THR A 51 -5.65 18.90 12.01
N VAL A 52 -6.04 18.05 12.97
CA VAL A 52 -5.37 16.76 13.23
C VAL A 52 -5.85 15.67 12.26
N ASN A 53 -7.12 15.70 11.84
CA ASN A 53 -7.67 14.83 10.80
C ASN A 53 -7.34 15.30 9.38
N ASN A 54 -6.54 16.37 9.22
CA ASN A 54 -6.17 16.87 7.92
C ASN A 54 -5.43 15.76 7.17
N MET A 55 -5.84 15.57 5.93
CA MET A 55 -5.41 14.55 4.99
C MET A 55 -3.89 14.37 4.82
N GLU A 56 -3.06 15.22 5.44
CA GLU A 56 -1.61 15.16 5.47
C GLU A 56 -1.08 13.93 6.20
N ASP A 57 -1.51 13.65 7.43
CA ASP A 57 -0.99 12.49 8.19
C ASP A 57 -1.41 11.16 7.55
N VAL A 58 -2.64 11.10 7.01
CA VAL A 58 -3.12 9.94 6.26
C VAL A 58 -2.34 9.79 4.94
N LYS A 59 -2.05 10.88 4.22
CA LYS A 59 -1.25 10.84 2.98
C LYS A 59 0.20 10.45 3.25
N VAL A 60 0.80 10.95 4.33
CA VAL A 60 2.17 10.61 4.74
C VAL A 60 2.25 9.13 5.09
N MET A 61 1.34 8.63 5.92
CA MET A 61 1.25 7.19 6.27
C MET A 61 1.10 6.31 5.02
N ASN A 62 0.22 6.71 4.09
CA ASN A 62 -0.03 5.95 2.87
C ASN A 62 1.15 6.00 1.89
N ASN A 63 1.91 7.10 1.84
CA ASN A 63 3.14 7.21 1.06
C ASN A 63 4.28 6.37 1.66
N ILE A 64 4.40 6.31 2.98
CA ILE A 64 5.38 5.46 3.68
C ILE A 64 5.05 3.98 3.43
N ALA A 65 3.77 3.59 3.58
CA ALA A 65 3.32 2.23 3.31
C ALA A 65 3.56 1.80 1.85
N LYS A 66 3.30 2.69 0.89
CA LYS A 66 3.60 2.45 -0.53
C LYS A 66 5.09 2.28 -0.80
N LYS A 67 5.95 3.09 -0.18
CA LYS A 67 7.41 3.00 -0.33
C LYS A 67 7.94 1.68 0.24
N TRP A 68 7.45 1.25 1.39
CA TRP A 68 7.76 -0.06 1.99
C TRP A 68 7.35 -1.24 1.12
N LYS A 69 6.11 -1.23 0.60
CA LYS A 69 5.63 -2.29 -0.29
C LYS A 69 6.45 -2.36 -1.58
N GLN A 70 6.80 -1.20 -2.16
CA GLN A 70 7.61 -1.14 -3.37
C GLN A 70 9.05 -1.62 -3.13
N ASP A 71 9.59 -1.41 -1.94
CA ASP A 71 10.93 -1.92 -1.60
C ASP A 71 10.94 -3.45 -1.46
N ARG A 72 9.95 -3.99 -0.73
CA ARG A 72 9.74 -5.44 -0.59
C ARG A 72 9.53 -6.13 -1.94
N PHE A 73 8.76 -5.52 -2.84
CA PHE A 73 8.45 -6.09 -4.15
C PHE A 73 9.65 -6.09 -5.08
N SER A 74 10.53 -5.09 -4.98
CA SER A 74 11.76 -5.04 -5.78
C SER A 74 12.68 -6.21 -5.49
N SER A 75 12.82 -6.62 -4.23
CA SER A 75 13.63 -7.79 -3.86
C SER A 75 13.03 -9.10 -4.37
N PHE A 76 11.69 -9.21 -4.37
CA PHE A 76 11.01 -10.38 -4.91
C PHE A 76 11.19 -10.51 -6.43
N ILE A 77 11.05 -9.39 -7.17
CA ILE A 77 11.26 -9.38 -8.63
C ILE A 77 12.72 -9.68 -8.97
N ALA A 78 13.69 -9.20 -8.18
CA ALA A 78 15.10 -9.53 -8.38
C ALA A 78 15.37 -11.04 -8.30
N GLY A 79 14.71 -11.74 -7.36
CA GLY A 79 14.77 -13.20 -7.27
C GLY A 79 14.17 -13.89 -8.50
N ILE A 80 12.98 -13.44 -8.94
CA ILE A 80 12.32 -13.97 -10.15
C ILE A 80 13.20 -13.77 -11.38
N PHE A 81 13.81 -12.61 -11.54
CA PHE A 81 14.68 -12.29 -12.67
C PHE A 81 15.84 -13.27 -12.78
N LEU A 82 16.58 -13.50 -11.68
CA LEU A 82 17.70 -14.43 -11.65
C LEU A 82 17.26 -15.86 -11.93
N PHE A 83 16.18 -16.32 -11.29
CA PHE A 83 15.63 -17.65 -11.50
C PHE A 83 15.21 -17.87 -12.95
N SER A 84 14.54 -16.88 -13.54
CA SER A 84 14.05 -16.91 -14.92
C SER A 84 15.19 -17.02 -15.93
N ILE A 85 16.32 -16.32 -15.70
CA ILE A 85 17.51 -16.43 -16.55
C ILE A 85 18.10 -17.83 -16.46
N ILE A 86 18.29 -18.34 -15.24
CA ILE A 86 18.87 -19.67 -15.02
C ILE A 86 17.99 -20.74 -15.65
N ALA A 87 16.66 -20.65 -15.49
CA ALA A 87 15.71 -21.58 -16.08
C ALA A 87 15.73 -21.54 -17.62
N SER A 88 15.80 -20.34 -18.22
CA SER A 88 15.88 -20.17 -19.68
C SER A 88 17.16 -20.80 -20.25
N VAL A 89 18.31 -20.49 -19.66
CA VAL A 89 19.60 -21.09 -20.06
C VAL A 89 19.59 -22.60 -19.83
N GLY A 90 19.05 -23.06 -18.70
CA GLY A 90 18.92 -24.49 -18.39
C GLY A 90 18.10 -25.25 -19.43
N CYS A 91 16.99 -24.67 -19.91
CA CYS A 91 16.18 -25.27 -20.97
C CYS A 91 16.96 -25.38 -22.30
N VAL A 92 17.74 -24.35 -22.67
CA VAL A 92 18.57 -24.39 -23.88
C VAL A 92 19.68 -25.44 -23.76
N VAL A 93 20.37 -25.49 -22.62
CA VAL A 93 21.43 -26.48 -22.38
C VAL A 93 20.86 -27.90 -22.40
N ALA A 94 19.76 -28.14 -21.70
CA ALA A 94 19.10 -29.44 -21.67
C ALA A 94 18.62 -29.88 -23.06
N TYR A 95 18.09 -28.96 -23.88
CA TYR A 95 17.71 -29.25 -25.26
C TYR A 95 18.91 -29.75 -26.09
N ASN A 96 20.08 -29.09 -25.95
CA ASN A 96 21.30 -29.48 -26.65
C ASN A 96 21.90 -30.80 -26.13
N LEU A 97 21.76 -31.11 -24.83
CA LEU A 97 22.29 -32.33 -24.23
C LEU A 97 21.44 -33.56 -24.53
N ILE A 98 20.11 -33.44 -24.51
CA ILE A 98 19.20 -34.57 -24.75
C ILE A 98 19.23 -34.95 -26.24
N GLY A 99 19.21 -33.97 -27.14
CA GLY A 99 19.18 -34.20 -28.58
C GLY A 99 17.96 -35.00 -29.05
N CYS A 100 17.98 -35.45 -30.29
CA CYS A 100 16.99 -36.41 -30.81
C CYS A 100 17.63 -37.80 -30.85
N TYR A 101 16.95 -38.78 -30.28
CA TYR A 101 17.37 -40.17 -30.35
C TYR A 101 16.18 -41.10 -30.60
N VAL A 102 16.49 -42.26 -31.17
CA VAL A 102 15.51 -43.32 -31.43
C VAL A 102 15.70 -44.40 -30.37
N THR A 103 14.60 -44.75 -29.69
CA THR A 103 14.58 -45.82 -28.70
C THR A 103 14.67 -47.21 -29.38
N ALA A 104 15.02 -48.24 -28.62
CA ALA A 104 15.08 -49.62 -29.14
C ALA A 104 13.73 -50.11 -29.73
N GLU A 105 12.63 -49.50 -29.29
CA GLU A 105 11.25 -49.72 -29.73
C GLU A 105 10.91 -48.99 -31.05
N GLY A 106 11.86 -48.23 -31.62
CA GLY A 106 11.66 -47.44 -32.83
C GLY A 106 10.95 -46.09 -32.61
N PHE A 107 10.60 -45.73 -31.37
CA PHE A 107 10.01 -44.42 -31.09
C PHE A 107 11.08 -43.34 -31.07
N LEU A 108 10.80 -42.25 -31.79
CA LEU A 108 11.60 -41.04 -31.84
C LEU A 108 11.20 -40.13 -30.67
N VAL A 109 12.16 -39.78 -29.80
CA VAL A 109 11.93 -38.89 -28.64
C VAL A 109 12.60 -37.55 -28.89
N GLU A 110 11.82 -36.47 -28.84
CA GLU A 110 12.30 -35.11 -29.12
C GLU A 110 11.98 -34.15 -27.97
N PRO A 111 12.97 -33.39 -27.47
CA PRO A 111 12.78 -32.43 -26.40
C PRO A 111 12.21 -31.09 -26.90
N PHE A 112 11.31 -31.07 -27.89
CA PHE A 112 10.79 -29.83 -28.47
C PHE A 112 10.07 -28.92 -27.47
N ALA A 113 9.53 -29.48 -26.40
CA ALA A 113 8.90 -28.71 -25.32
C ALA A 113 9.87 -27.71 -24.66
N LEU A 114 11.19 -27.96 -24.69
CA LEU A 114 12.19 -27.09 -24.07
C LEU A 114 12.40 -25.79 -24.85
N ILE A 115 12.09 -25.75 -26.15
CA ILE A 115 12.27 -24.55 -26.98
C ILE A 115 11.25 -23.46 -26.62
N PRO A 116 9.92 -23.70 -26.64
CA PRO A 116 8.94 -22.70 -26.19
C PRO A 116 9.12 -22.32 -24.72
N LEU A 117 9.53 -23.28 -23.88
CA LEU A 117 9.75 -23.05 -22.45
C LEU A 117 10.95 -22.11 -22.22
N SER A 118 12.03 -22.28 -22.98
CA SER A 118 13.18 -21.36 -23.00
C SER A 118 12.74 -19.92 -23.31
N TYR A 119 11.93 -19.72 -24.36
CA TYR A 119 11.41 -18.40 -24.73
C TYR A 119 10.48 -17.82 -23.68
N LEU A 120 9.62 -18.64 -23.07
CA LEU A 120 8.73 -18.21 -21.99
C LEU A 120 9.53 -17.62 -20.81
N PHE A 121 10.55 -18.35 -20.35
CA PHE A 121 11.44 -17.88 -19.29
C PHE A 121 12.32 -16.69 -19.72
N GLY A 122 12.70 -16.61 -21.00
CA GLY A 122 13.41 -15.45 -21.54
C GLY A 122 12.56 -14.17 -21.51
N LEU A 123 11.29 -14.26 -21.89
CA LEU A 123 10.36 -13.12 -21.86
C LEU A 123 9.99 -12.68 -20.45
N SER A 124 9.83 -13.62 -19.50
CA SER A 124 9.64 -13.27 -18.09
C SER A 124 10.89 -12.62 -17.48
N ALA A 125 12.09 -13.01 -17.91
CA ALA A 125 13.32 -12.32 -17.53
C ALA A 125 13.35 -10.88 -18.08
N LEU A 126 12.99 -10.68 -19.36
CA LEU A 126 12.97 -9.34 -19.95
C LEU A 126 12.01 -8.40 -19.22
N SER A 127 10.77 -8.84 -18.99
CA SER A 127 9.75 -8.04 -18.30
C SER A 127 10.15 -7.70 -16.84
N SER A 128 10.66 -8.67 -16.08
CA SER A 128 11.13 -8.44 -14.72
C SER A 128 12.36 -7.51 -14.69
N GLY A 129 13.28 -7.62 -15.65
CA GLY A 129 14.41 -6.71 -15.82
C GLY A 129 13.96 -5.25 -16.09
N VAL A 130 12.97 -5.05 -16.97
CA VAL A 130 12.39 -3.72 -17.22
C VAL A 130 11.76 -3.14 -15.96
N ILE A 131 11.00 -3.94 -15.19
CA ILE A 131 10.37 -3.47 -13.95
C ILE A 131 11.41 -3.07 -12.89
N LEU A 132 12.49 -3.84 -12.75
CA LEU A 132 13.61 -3.49 -11.87
C LEU A 132 14.30 -2.20 -12.33
N GLY A 133 14.55 -2.05 -13.63
CA GLY A 133 15.13 -0.85 -14.22
C GLY A 133 14.29 0.40 -13.94
N ILE A 134 12.98 0.35 -14.21
CA ILE A 134 12.05 1.45 -13.92
C ILE A 134 12.03 1.76 -12.40
N THR A 135 11.99 0.73 -11.56
CA THR A 135 12.00 0.91 -10.10
C THR A 135 13.30 1.55 -9.61
N ALA A 136 14.45 1.16 -10.16
CA ALA A 136 15.74 1.75 -9.85
C ALA A 136 15.84 3.21 -10.31
N ILE A 137 15.36 3.53 -11.51
CA ILE A 137 15.32 4.92 -12.03
C ILE A 137 14.42 5.78 -11.14
N LYS A 138 13.23 5.28 -10.77
CA LYS A 138 12.31 6.00 -9.88
C LYS A 138 12.94 6.26 -8.51
N ARG A 139 13.66 5.29 -7.93
CA ARG A 139 14.40 5.48 -6.68
C ARG A 139 15.48 6.56 -6.80
N ARG A 140 16.24 6.57 -7.91
CA ARG A 140 17.26 7.60 -8.16
C ARG A 140 16.65 9.00 -8.23
N MET A 141 15.53 9.18 -8.93
CA MET A 141 14.85 10.48 -9.02
C MET A 141 14.31 10.97 -7.67
N VAL A 142 13.80 10.07 -6.83
CA VAL A 142 13.31 10.42 -5.49
C VAL A 142 14.46 10.80 -4.55
N ASN A 143 15.60 10.11 -4.62
CA ASN A 143 16.75 10.43 -3.77
C ASN A 143 17.55 11.66 -4.23
N ALA A 144 17.37 12.10 -5.47
CA ALA A 144 18.04 13.29 -6.02
C ALA A 144 17.29 14.60 -5.74
N LYS A 145 16.09 14.54 -5.15
CA LYS A 145 15.26 15.68 -4.79
C LYS A 145 15.24 15.85 -3.27
#